data_AF-A0A166NBS9-F1
#
_entry.id   AF-A0A166NBS9-F1
#
_cell.length_a   1.000
_cell.length_b   1.000
_cell.length_c   1.000
_cell.angle_alpha   90.00
_cell.angle_beta   90.00
_cell.angle_gamma   90.00
#
_symmetry.space_group_name_H-M   'P 1'
#
loop_
_entity.id
_entity.type
_entity.pdbx_description
1 polymer ?
#
loop_
_entity_poly.entity_id
_entity_poly.type
_entity_poly.pdbx_seq_one_letter_code
_entity_poly.pdbx_strand_id
1 'polypeptide(L)'
;MASQDVAMASASPPASDEPMYGGYSRFEIELEFVQSLANPFYLNHLASQKLLTQPAFVAYLAYLQYWTKPPYLKYLTYPGPTLRHLELLQRERFRQDIMSPDLVQKLVEDEMEAAVTWHKEG
;
A
#
# COMPACT_ATOMS: atom_id res chain seq x y z
N MET A 1 39.39 9.69 -43.65
CA MET A 1 38.44 8.62 -43.32
C MET A 1 38.98 7.83 -42.14
N ALA A 2 38.37 7.99 -40.97
CA ALA A 2 38.39 7.04 -39.86
C ALA A 2 37.41 7.59 -38.81
N SER A 3 36.11 7.36 -39.02
CA SER A 3 35.10 7.61 -38.01
C SER A 3 35.23 6.52 -36.94
N GLN A 4 35.36 6.92 -35.68
CA GLN A 4 35.23 6.02 -34.54
C GLN A 4 33.74 5.74 -34.34
N ASP A 5 33.31 4.54 -34.73
CA ASP A 5 32.04 3.98 -34.27
C ASP A 5 32.30 3.27 -32.94
N VAL A 6 32.07 3.98 -31.84
CA VAL A 6 31.94 3.36 -30.53
C VAL A 6 30.60 2.64 -30.52
N ALA A 7 30.65 1.33 -30.78
CA ALA A 7 29.51 0.44 -30.61
C ALA A 7 29.03 0.54 -29.16
N MET A 8 27.91 1.21 -28.96
CA MET A 8 27.11 1.11 -27.73
C MET A 8 26.58 -0.32 -27.66
N ALA A 9 27.39 -1.24 -27.14
CA ALA A 9 26.92 -2.54 -26.73
C ALA A 9 25.82 -2.31 -25.71
N SER A 10 24.61 -2.72 -26.08
CA SER A 10 23.41 -2.76 -25.27
C SER A 10 23.71 -3.47 -23.95
N ALA A 11 24.05 -2.69 -22.92
CA ALA A 11 24.02 -3.18 -21.56
C ALA A 11 22.57 -3.53 -21.26
N SER A 12 22.26 -4.82 -21.24
CA SER A 12 21.09 -5.32 -20.53
C SER A 12 21.08 -4.64 -19.16
N PRO A 13 19.94 -4.11 -18.69
CA PRO A 13 19.86 -3.61 -17.32
C PRO A 13 20.36 -4.73 -16.40
N PRO A 14 21.15 -4.42 -15.35
CA PRO A 14 21.61 -5.45 -14.43
C PRO A 14 20.39 -6.24 -13.99
N ALA A 15 20.42 -7.56 -14.16
CA ALA A 15 19.43 -8.42 -13.56
C ALA A 15 19.37 -8.02 -12.09
N SER A 16 18.26 -7.46 -11.66
CA SER A 16 18.05 -7.12 -10.26
C SER A 16 18.13 -8.45 -9.51
N ASP A 17 19.23 -8.69 -8.78
CA ASP A 17 19.43 -9.79 -7.83
C ASP A 17 18.47 -9.63 -6.62
N GLU A 18 17.25 -9.20 -6.88
CA GLU A 18 16.22 -9.05 -5.87
C GLU A 18 15.67 -10.45 -5.56
N PRO A 19 15.69 -10.85 -4.28
CA PRO A 19 15.14 -12.14 -3.89
C PRO A 19 13.67 -12.25 -4.31
N MET A 20 13.34 -13.30 -5.05
CA MET A 20 11.95 -13.64 -5.37
C MET A 20 11.35 -14.48 -4.24
N TYR A 21 10.18 -14.10 -3.76
CA TYR A 21 9.47 -14.81 -2.71
C TYR A 21 8.24 -15.49 -3.30
N GLY A 22 8.27 -16.81 -3.43
CA GLY A 22 7.16 -17.57 -4.02
C GLY A 22 6.86 -17.20 -5.48
N GLY A 23 7.85 -16.65 -6.20
CA GLY A 23 7.70 -16.18 -7.58
C GLY A 23 7.36 -14.70 -7.73
N TYR A 24 7.15 -13.98 -6.63
CA TYR A 24 6.85 -12.55 -6.63
C TYR A 24 8.03 -11.71 -6.13
N SER A 25 8.20 -10.54 -6.72
CA SER A 25 9.10 -9.52 -6.24
C SER A 25 8.60 -8.92 -4.92
N ARG A 26 9.52 -8.32 -4.16
CA ARG A 26 9.15 -7.55 -2.96
C ARG A 26 8.15 -6.45 -3.30
N PHE A 27 8.31 -5.79 -4.44
CA PHE A 27 7.41 -4.74 -4.92
C PHE A 27 5.96 -5.23 -5.07
N GLU A 28 5.76 -6.39 -5.71
CA GLU A 28 4.43 -6.97 -5.92
C GLU A 28 3.78 -7.35 -4.58
N ILE A 29 4.56 -7.93 -3.67
CA ILE A 29 4.09 -8.30 -2.33
C ILE A 29 3.69 -7.05 -1.53
N GLU A 30 4.52 -6.00 -1.55
CA GLU A 30 4.21 -4.73 -0.91
C GLU A 30 2.97 -4.07 -1.52
N LEU A 31 2.82 -4.14 -2.84
CA LEU A 31 1.67 -3.60 -3.56
C LEU A 31 0.36 -4.31 -3.17
N GLU A 32 0.34 -5.64 -3.18
CA GLU A 32 -0.83 -6.41 -2.76
C GLU A 32 -1.17 -6.15 -1.30
N PHE A 33 -0.15 -6.13 -0.43
CA PHE A 33 -0.33 -5.84 0.99
C PHE A 33 -0.93 -4.44 1.19
N VAL A 34 -0.38 -3.41 0.53
CA VAL A 34 -0.89 -2.05 0.69
C VAL A 34 -2.32 -1.93 0.17
N GLN A 35 -2.65 -2.53 -0.97
CA GLN A 35 -4.03 -2.55 -1.46
C GLN A 35 -5.00 -3.29 -0.53
N SER A 36 -4.54 -4.32 0.18
CA SER A 36 -5.37 -5.01 1.18
C SER A 36 -5.76 -4.12 2.36
N LEU A 37 -5.00 -3.06 2.66
CA LEU A 37 -5.32 -2.08 3.71
C LEU A 37 -6.56 -1.24 3.35
N ALA A 38 -7.02 -1.26 2.10
CA ALA A 38 -8.30 -0.66 1.73
C ALA A 38 -9.49 -1.30 2.46
N ASN A 39 -9.37 -2.55 2.92
CA ASN A 39 -10.47 -3.27 3.56
C ASN A 39 -10.47 -3.07 5.09
N PRO A 40 -11.48 -2.40 5.69
CA PRO A 40 -11.58 -2.20 7.14
C PRO A 40 -11.54 -3.51 7.95
N PHE A 41 -12.11 -4.60 7.44
CA PHE A 41 -12.09 -5.90 8.11
C PHE A 41 -10.68 -6.49 8.19
N TYR A 42 -9.84 -6.22 7.20
CA TYR A 42 -8.44 -6.64 7.24
C TYR A 42 -7.66 -5.84 8.30
N LEU A 43 -7.93 -4.54 8.45
CA LEU A 43 -7.33 -3.74 9.52
C LEU A 43 -7.69 -4.26 10.91
N ASN A 44 -8.97 -4.62 11.10
CA ASN A 44 -9.44 -5.25 12.34
C ASN A 44 -8.74 -6.59 12.60
N HIS A 45 -8.57 -7.41 11.56
CA HIS A 45 -7.82 -8.65 11.65
C HIS A 45 -6.37 -8.40 12.12
N LEU A 46 -5.64 -7.47 11.50
CA LEU A 46 -4.29 -7.09 11.92
C LEU A 46 -4.25 -6.62 13.38
N ALA A 47 -5.26 -5.87 13.82
CA ALA A 47 -5.38 -5.39 15.19
C ALA A 47 -5.61 -6.54 16.19
N SER A 48 -6.50 -7.48 15.86
CA SER A 48 -6.78 -8.67 16.68
C SER A 48 -5.56 -9.58 16.85
N GLN A 49 -4.69 -9.63 15.85
CA GLN A 49 -3.41 -10.35 15.89
C GLN A 49 -2.31 -9.59 16.67
N LYS A 50 -2.62 -8.40 17.21
CA LYS A 50 -1.67 -7.53 17.91
C LYS A 50 -0.48 -7.13 17.04
N LEU A 51 -0.63 -7.11 15.70
CA LEU A 51 0.42 -6.63 14.81
C LEU A 51 0.53 -5.11 14.86
N LEU A 52 -0.60 -4.41 14.96
CA LEU A 52 -0.65 -2.94 15.01
C LEU A 52 -0.05 -2.33 16.29
N THR A 53 0.28 -3.15 17.30
CA THR A 53 0.98 -2.69 18.51
C THR A 53 2.48 -2.97 18.47
N GLN A 54 2.97 -3.76 17.49
CA GLN A 54 4.38 -4.09 17.38
C GLN A 54 5.17 -2.93 16.75
N PRO A 55 6.22 -2.40 17.41
CA PRO A 55 6.99 -1.27 16.88
C PRO A 55 7.57 -1.53 15.49
N ALA A 56 8.03 -2.76 15.24
CA ALA A 56 8.57 -3.15 13.93
C ALA A 56 7.51 -3.08 12.82
N PHE A 57 6.27 -3.51 13.10
CA PHE A 57 5.18 -3.45 12.14
C PHE A 57 4.71 -2.01 11.90
N VAL A 58 4.65 -1.19 12.95
CA VAL A 58 4.33 0.24 12.83
C VAL A 58 5.39 0.97 11.99
N ALA A 59 6.67 0.67 12.19
CA ALA A 59 7.75 1.20 11.35
C ALA A 59 7.61 0.75 9.89
N TYR A 60 7.16 -0.47 9.66
CA TYR A 60 6.89 -0.97 8.30
C TYR A 60 5.71 -0.24 7.64
N LEU A 61 4.62 0.00 8.36
CA LEU A 61 3.50 0.82 7.87
C LEU A 61 3.95 2.26 7.57
N ALA A 62 4.87 2.82 8.35
CA ALA A 62 5.46 4.13 8.07
C ALA A 62 6.32 4.10 6.80
N TYR A 63 7.11 3.05 6.61
CA TYR A 63 7.87 2.83 5.37
C TYR A 63 6.96 2.78 4.15
N LEU A 64 5.84 2.04 4.22
CA LEU A 64 4.88 1.91 3.12
C LEU A 64 4.19 3.22 2.71
N GLN A 65 4.33 4.31 3.47
CA GLN A 65 3.83 5.62 3.02
C GLN A 65 4.47 6.11 1.72
N TYR A 66 5.58 5.51 1.25
CA TYR A 66 6.13 5.86 -0.06
C TYR A 66 5.12 5.64 -1.21
N TRP A 67 4.15 4.73 -1.05
CA TRP A 67 3.06 4.49 -2.02
C TRP A 67 2.15 5.71 -2.24
N THR A 68 2.15 6.68 -1.33
CA THR A 68 1.41 7.95 -1.47
C THR A 68 2.04 8.90 -2.49
N LYS A 69 3.28 8.63 -2.95
CA LYS A 69 4.07 9.54 -3.79
C LYS A 69 4.18 9.02 -5.23
N PRO A 70 4.28 9.91 -6.23
CA PRO A 70 4.76 9.50 -7.57
C PRO A 70 6.17 8.90 -7.48
N PRO A 71 6.54 7.91 -8.32
CA PRO A 71 5.76 7.30 -9.39
C PRO A 71 4.87 6.12 -8.96
N TYR A 72 4.78 5.82 -7.66
CA TYR A 72 4.18 4.58 -7.14
C TYR A 72 2.65 4.61 -7.07
N LEU A 73 2.08 5.78 -6.82
CA LEU A 73 0.64 5.97 -6.65
C LEU A 73 -0.20 5.41 -7.81
N LYS A 74 0.34 5.45 -9.05
CA LYS A 74 -0.34 4.96 -10.26
C LYS A 74 -0.61 3.45 -10.27
N TYR A 75 0.06 2.68 -9.41
CA TYR A 75 -0.12 1.23 -9.34
C TYR A 75 -1.26 0.81 -8.40
N LEU A 76 -1.82 1.73 -7.61
CA LEU A 76 -2.93 1.44 -6.72
C LEU A 76 -4.26 1.42 -7.47
N THR A 77 -5.00 0.31 -7.36
CA THR A 77 -6.34 0.18 -7.96
C THR A 77 -7.37 1.07 -7.26
N TYR A 78 -7.29 1.16 -5.93
CA TYR A 78 -8.21 1.93 -5.09
C TYR A 78 -7.43 2.90 -4.18
N PRO A 79 -6.87 3.98 -4.73
CA PRO A 79 -5.97 4.85 -3.98
C PRO A 79 -6.67 5.56 -2.80
N GLY A 80 -7.93 5.97 -2.94
CA GLY A 80 -8.64 6.70 -1.88
C GLY A 80 -8.70 5.94 -0.53
N PRO A 81 -9.42 4.81 -0.45
CA PRO A 81 -9.51 3.99 0.76
C PRO A 81 -8.14 3.53 1.27
N THR A 82 -7.29 3.03 0.37
CA THR A 82 -5.95 2.53 0.70
C THR A 82 -5.11 3.58 1.41
N LEU A 83 -4.99 4.77 0.82
CA LEU A 83 -4.13 5.84 1.35
C LEU A 83 -4.72 6.44 2.62
N ARG A 84 -6.05 6.61 2.70
CA ARG A 84 -6.74 7.07 3.91
C ARG A 84 -6.45 6.15 5.09
N HIS A 85 -6.61 4.84 4.91
CA HIS A 85 -6.33 3.87 5.96
C HIS A 85 -4.86 3.82 6.34
N LEU A 86 -3.95 3.86 5.36
CA LEU A 86 -2.51 3.89 5.63
C LEU A 86 -2.10 5.11 6.48
N GLU A 87 -2.73 6.27 6.25
CA GLU A 87 -2.55 7.47 7.08
C GLU A 87 -3.14 7.29 8.49
N LEU A 88 -4.37 6.78 8.60
CA LEU A 88 -5.03 6.55 9.88
C LEU A 88 -4.24 5.58 10.77
N LEU A 89 -3.66 4.53 10.18
CA LEU A 89 -2.83 3.54 10.88
C LEU A 89 -1.56 4.15 11.49
N GLN A 90 -1.12 5.34 11.09
CA GLN A 90 0.01 6.02 11.74
C GLN A 90 -0.37 6.53 13.14
N ARG A 91 -1.66 6.78 13.37
CA ARG A 91 -2.19 7.30 14.64
C ARG A 91 -2.39 6.13 15.59
N GLU A 92 -1.65 6.14 16.70
CA GLU A 92 -1.72 5.06 17.70
C GLU A 92 -3.13 4.81 18.21
N ARG A 93 -3.89 5.88 18.48
CA ARG A 93 -5.28 5.78 18.92
C ARG A 93 -6.14 4.99 17.92
N PHE A 94 -5.99 5.24 16.62
CA PHE A 94 -6.74 4.50 15.60
C PHE A 94 -6.38 3.01 15.59
N ARG A 95 -5.10 2.68 15.77
CA ARG A 95 -4.65 1.27 15.86
C ARG A 95 -5.28 0.52 17.02
N GLN A 96 -5.64 1.22 18.10
CA GLN A 96 -6.37 0.66 19.23
C GLN A 96 -7.87 0.59 18.94
N ASP A 97 -8.46 1.69 18.44
CA ASP A 97 -9.89 1.81 18.21
C ASP A 97 -10.41 0.86 17.12
N ILE A 98 -9.60 0.53 16.09
CA ILE A 98 -9.98 -0.35 14.97
C ILE A 98 -10.22 -1.81 15.38
N MET A 99 -9.90 -2.19 16.63
CA MET A 99 -10.33 -3.46 17.20
C MET A 99 -11.86 -3.53 17.39
N SER A 100 -12.54 -2.39 17.50
CA SER A 100 -13.98 -2.32 17.68
C SER A 100 -14.73 -2.64 16.37
N PRO A 101 -15.66 -3.62 16.38
CA PRO A 101 -16.53 -3.91 15.24
C PRO A 101 -17.36 -2.71 14.80
N ASP A 102 -17.78 -1.85 15.73
CA ASP A 102 -18.58 -0.67 15.44
C ASP A 102 -17.80 0.34 14.59
N LEU A 103 -16.50 0.51 14.86
CA LEU A 103 -15.65 1.39 14.07
C LEU A 103 -15.43 0.82 12.66
N VAL A 104 -15.25 -0.50 12.55
CA VAL A 104 -15.13 -1.19 11.24
C VAL A 104 -16.37 -0.94 10.40
N GLN A 105 -17.55 -1.15 10.98
CA GLN A 105 -18.82 -0.94 10.29
C GLN A 105 -18.98 0.51 9.83
N LYS A 106 -18.64 1.47 10.69
CA LYS A 106 -18.65 2.89 10.33
C LYS A 106 -17.71 3.21 9.17
N LEU A 107 -16.51 2.65 9.14
CA LEU A 107 -15.57 2.88 8.03
C LEU A 107 -16.11 2.33 6.71
N VAL A 108 -16.74 1.15 6.73
CA VAL A 108 -17.38 0.56 5.56
C VAL A 108 -18.51 1.45 5.04
N GLU A 109 -19.33 2.00 5.95
CA GLU A 109 -20.41 2.93 5.61
C GLU A 109 -19.86 4.23 5.00
N ASP A 110 -18.87 4.87 5.65
CA ASP A 110 -18.20 6.08 5.14
C ASP A 110 -17.64 5.86 3.71
N GLU A 111 -17.06 4.69 3.45
CA GLU A 111 -16.49 4.35 2.14
C GLU A 111 -17.56 4.12 1.08
N MET A 112 -18.65 3.47 1.44
CA MET A 112 -19.79 3.25 0.55
C MET A 112 -20.44 4.59 0.19
N GLU A 113 -20.62 5.49 1.15
CA GLU A 113 -21.14 6.83 0.92
C GLU A 113 -20.22 7.63 -0.01
N ALA A 114 -18.92 7.63 0.25
CA ALA A 114 -17.95 8.30 -0.61
C ALA A 114 -18.02 7.77 -2.04
N ALA A 115 -18.04 6.46 -2.25
CA ALA A 115 -18.15 5.87 -3.58
C ALA A 115 -19.44 6.32 -4.31
N VAL A 116 -20.56 6.40 -3.60
CA VAL A 116 -21.83 6.88 -4.16
C VAL A 116 -21.78 8.36 -4.55
N THR A 117 -21.14 9.22 -3.75
CA THR A 117 -21.02 10.64 -4.08
C THR A 117 -20.18 10.86 -5.35
N TRP A 118 -19.04 10.16 -5.49
CA TRP A 118 -18.21 10.25 -6.69
C TRP A 118 -18.94 9.76 -7.96
N HIS A 119 -19.77 8.73 -7.85
CA HIS A 119 -20.56 8.22 -8.97
C HIS A 119 -21.72 9.14 -9.38
N LYS A 120 -22.19 10.04 -8.51
CA LYS A 120 -23.25 11.02 -8.84
C LYS A 120 -22.72 12.29 -9.47
N GLU A 121 -21.43 12.58 -9.33
CA GLU A 121 -20.78 13.81 -9.78
C GLU A 121 -20.01 13.66 -11.11
N GLY A 122 -19.94 12.45 -11.67
CA GLY A 122 -19.37 12.17 -12.99
C GLY A 122 -20.42 11.82 -14.04
#